data_AF-A0A9P6YPT0-F1
#
_entry.id   AF-A0A9P6YPT0-F1
#
_cell.length_a   1.000
_cell.length_b   1.000
_cell.length_c   1.000
_cell.angle_alpha   90.00
_cell.angle_beta   90.00
_cell.angle_gamma   90.00
#
_symmetry.space_group_name_H-M   'P 1'
#
loop_
_entity.id
_entity.type
_entity.pdbx_description
1 polymer ?
#
loop_
_entity_poly.entity_id
_entity_poly.type
_entity_poly.pdbx_seq_one_letter_code
_entity_poly.pdbx_strand_id
1 'polypeptide(L)'
;MLADPRVWVALAVGVLAWLPLLAWNADNHDAGLKFQVVERHPWTFEWNGLWFLVIQPMLVTPILCMAMWKVALAGTRSGGGTRVQWRYFGLVGGVSTLGIFLLVFFTDVARISFHWPLPGYLALLVAVPVVLNGWPRWLRRTGWWLAGAGMVLAFGYYLMASTPSLREQLAGSKYYPRNFAGWQPLAAAVREELQQMPAGTRVLAGNFKVGAELGFQLGDGDIEVLPHPLNDKHGRTAQLAQWDLLHAGTRAAPMLLVLSPSDQRYRDLLARYHAICEQVGPLPAPRVVSSDHGFQRFLLLRLPPQRASGACVTPAMAWLDAPANGEKVSGTLAIRGWAFKDGVGLAGVEVLVDGRSIGSARYGRVFDVRQTWPDSTDPQHPAVGFDATLDTSTLAPGRHWMGLRLHGHDGSVEEWQEQPFEVR
;
A
#
# COMPACT_ATOMS: atom_id res chain seq x y z
N MET A 1 27.92 -5.44 38.07
CA MET A 1 26.63 -5.81 37.44
C MET A 1 26.54 -7.32 37.23
N LEU A 2 27.47 -7.97 36.52
CA LEU A 2 27.44 -9.44 36.31
C LEU A 2 27.73 -10.30 37.56
N ALA A 3 28.19 -9.70 38.65
CA ALA A 3 28.35 -10.38 39.94
C ALA A 3 27.06 -10.43 40.78
N ASP A 4 25.99 -9.73 40.35
CA ASP A 4 24.71 -9.71 41.07
C ASP A 4 23.83 -10.87 40.56
N PRO A 5 23.44 -11.84 41.41
CA PRO A 5 22.62 -12.97 41.01
C PRO A 5 21.25 -12.54 40.49
N ARG A 6 20.73 -11.38 40.90
CA ARG A 6 19.45 -10.85 40.40
C ARG A 6 19.51 -10.53 38.91
N VAL A 7 20.68 -10.11 38.41
CA VAL A 7 20.90 -9.86 36.99
C VAL A 7 20.82 -11.16 36.20
N TRP A 8 21.41 -12.25 36.70
CA TRP A 8 21.32 -13.56 36.06
C TRP A 8 19.91 -14.13 36.06
N VAL A 9 19.16 -13.97 37.16
CA VAL A 9 17.75 -14.35 37.22
C VAL A 9 16.93 -13.55 36.20
N ALA A 10 17.12 -12.23 36.11
CA ALA A 10 16.43 -11.40 35.13
C ALA A 10 16.78 -11.78 33.68
N LEU A 11 18.05 -12.08 33.39
CA LEU A 11 18.48 -12.55 32.08
C LEU A 11 17.88 -13.93 31.75
N ALA A 12 17.86 -14.85 32.71
CA ALA A 12 17.26 -16.17 32.52
C ALA A 12 15.76 -16.06 32.23
N VAL A 13 15.02 -15.25 33.00
CA VAL A 13 13.60 -14.96 32.72
C VAL A 13 13.44 -14.34 31.33
N GLY A 14 14.31 -13.39 30.96
CA GLY A 14 14.30 -12.75 29.65
C GLY A 14 14.53 -13.73 28.49
N VAL A 15 15.44 -14.70 28.65
CA VAL A 15 15.68 -15.78 27.67
C VAL A 15 14.50 -16.73 27.61
N LEU A 16 14.00 -17.17 28.77
CA LEU A 16 12.86 -18.08 28.88
C LEU A 16 11.56 -17.47 28.31
N ALA A 17 11.42 -16.15 28.33
CA ALA A 17 10.28 -15.45 27.73
C ALA A 17 10.17 -15.68 26.20
N TRP A 18 11.25 -16.10 25.53
CA TRP A 18 11.21 -16.46 24.11
C TRP A 18 10.79 -17.90 23.85
N LEU A 19 10.75 -18.77 24.87
CA LEU A 19 10.41 -20.18 24.69
C LEU A 19 9.04 -20.40 24.02
N PRO A 20 7.96 -19.68 24.38
CA PRO A 20 6.68 -19.86 23.70
C PRO A 20 6.77 -19.54 22.19
N LEU A 21 7.52 -18.51 21.82
CA LEU A 21 7.71 -18.15 20.41
C LEU A 21 8.56 -19.19 19.66
N LEU A 22 9.63 -19.69 20.29
CA LEU A 22 10.50 -20.70 19.70
C LEU A 22 9.77 -22.04 19.55
N ALA A 23 9.00 -22.45 20.56
CA ALA A 23 8.16 -23.65 20.51
C ALA A 23 7.10 -23.54 19.41
N TRP A 24 6.38 -22.41 19.34
CA TRP A 24 5.40 -22.18 18.28
C TRP A 24 6.05 -22.22 16.89
N ASN A 25 7.24 -21.64 16.70
CA ASN A 25 7.94 -21.72 15.41
C ASN A 25 8.32 -23.17 15.06
N ALA A 26 8.83 -23.94 16.02
CA ALA A 26 9.18 -25.35 15.81
C ALA A 26 7.97 -26.17 15.33
N ASP A 27 6.80 -25.93 15.92
CA ASP A 27 5.54 -26.61 15.55
C ASP A 27 4.97 -26.14 14.20
N ASN A 28 5.44 -24.99 13.68
CA ASN A 28 4.92 -24.34 12.48
C ASN A 28 5.99 -24.20 11.39
N HIS A 29 6.91 -25.17 11.27
CA HIS A 29 7.95 -25.22 10.24
C HIS A 29 8.81 -23.94 10.17
N ASP A 30 9.09 -23.36 11.34
CA ASP A 30 9.84 -22.12 11.52
C ASP A 30 9.27 -20.92 10.76
N ALA A 31 7.96 -20.91 10.45
CA ALA A 31 7.36 -19.92 9.56
C ALA A 31 7.70 -18.47 9.94
N GLY A 32 7.68 -18.13 11.24
CA GLY A 32 8.01 -16.79 11.72
C GLY A 32 9.50 -16.45 11.57
N LEU A 33 10.39 -17.34 12.01
CA LEU A 33 11.85 -17.16 11.93
C LEU A 33 12.33 -17.15 10.47
N LYS A 34 11.88 -18.10 9.67
CA LYS A 34 12.19 -18.21 8.25
C LYS A 34 11.72 -16.97 7.50
N PHE A 35 10.50 -16.49 7.77
CA PHE A 35 10.04 -15.25 7.18
C PHE A 35 10.94 -14.07 7.58
N GLN A 36 11.13 -13.81 8.87
CA GLN A 36 11.84 -12.61 9.34
C GLN A 36 13.33 -12.60 8.98
N VAL A 37 14.00 -13.75 9.05
CA VAL A 37 15.46 -13.87 8.92
C VAL A 37 15.88 -14.30 7.52
N VAL A 38 15.08 -15.06 6.76
CA VAL A 38 15.51 -15.61 5.47
C VAL A 38 14.74 -14.99 4.31
N GLU A 39 13.41 -15.07 4.32
CA GLU A 39 12.60 -14.74 3.14
C GLU A 39 12.31 -13.23 3.01
N ARG A 40 12.34 -12.49 4.12
CA ARG A 40 12.01 -11.06 4.14
C ARG A 40 13.07 -10.19 3.49
N HIS A 41 14.34 -10.62 3.49
CA HIS A 41 15.47 -9.80 3.08
C HIS A 41 16.36 -10.55 2.09
N PRO A 42 16.93 -9.87 1.07
CA PRO A 42 17.76 -10.52 0.06
C PRO A 42 19.14 -10.94 0.60
N TRP A 43 19.61 -10.33 1.71
CA TRP A 43 20.94 -10.56 2.29
C TRP A 43 22.10 -10.32 1.32
N THR A 44 21.89 -9.44 0.36
CA THR A 44 22.89 -9.00 -0.61
C THR A 44 23.26 -7.55 -0.33
N PHE A 45 24.54 -7.22 -0.50
CA PHE A 45 25.03 -5.86 -0.28
C PHE A 45 24.41 -4.87 -1.29
N GLU A 46 23.85 -3.77 -0.79
CA GLU A 46 23.22 -2.71 -1.57
C GLU A 46 23.72 -1.32 -1.17
N TRP A 47 24.20 -0.55 -2.16
CA TRP A 47 24.65 0.83 -1.97
C TRP A 47 23.54 1.81 -1.59
N ASN A 48 22.28 1.47 -1.90
CA ASN A 48 21.12 2.28 -1.54
C ASN A 48 21.02 2.54 -0.04
N GLY A 49 21.62 1.68 0.79
CA GLY A 49 21.70 1.89 2.23
C GLY A 49 22.37 3.20 2.65
N LEU A 50 23.24 3.78 1.81
CA LEU A 50 23.87 5.08 2.08
C LEU A 50 22.84 6.21 2.25
N TRP A 51 21.67 6.12 1.62
CA TRP A 51 20.61 7.12 1.78
C TRP A 51 20.14 7.26 3.23
N PHE A 52 20.30 6.24 4.09
CA PHE A 52 19.98 6.36 5.51
C PHE A 52 20.84 7.41 6.22
N LEU A 53 22.08 7.65 5.77
CA LEU A 53 22.93 8.70 6.31
C LEU A 53 22.37 10.11 6.06
N VAL A 54 21.49 10.26 5.07
CA VAL A 54 20.80 11.53 4.76
C VAL A 54 19.38 11.54 5.33
N ILE A 55 18.63 10.45 5.13
CA ILE A 55 17.23 10.33 5.57
C ILE A 55 17.12 10.46 7.08
N GLN A 56 17.99 9.78 7.85
CA GLN A 56 17.86 9.74 9.29
C GLN A 56 18.10 11.12 9.96
N PRO A 57 19.17 11.87 9.63
CA PRO A 57 19.32 13.24 10.12
C PRO A 57 18.19 14.17 9.72
N MET A 58 17.60 14.01 8.53
CA MET A 58 16.46 14.83 8.11
C MET A 58 15.19 14.46 8.90
N LEU A 59 14.94 13.16 9.11
CA LEU A 59 13.79 12.65 9.82
C LEU A 59 13.77 13.09 11.29
N VAL A 60 14.88 12.88 12.01
CA VAL A 60 14.97 13.23 13.43
C VAL A 60 15.44 14.67 13.67
N THR A 61 15.61 15.45 12.60
CA THR A 61 16.22 16.79 12.55
C THR A 61 17.75 16.80 12.77
N PRO A 62 18.53 17.61 12.02
CA PRO A 62 19.99 17.51 12.03
C PRO A 62 20.63 17.79 13.40
N ILE A 63 20.13 18.78 14.14
CA ILE A 63 20.66 19.16 15.46
C ILE A 63 20.42 18.05 16.50
N LEU A 64 19.23 17.48 16.51
CA LEU A 64 18.89 16.39 17.42
C LEU A 64 19.67 15.11 17.06
N CYS A 65 19.84 14.83 15.77
CA CYS A 65 20.67 13.73 15.29
C CYS A 65 22.12 13.85 15.80
N MET A 66 22.74 15.02 15.65
CA MET A 66 24.08 15.29 16.18
C MET A 66 24.16 15.14 17.70
N ALA A 67 23.13 15.59 18.44
CA ALA A 67 23.08 15.42 19.88
C ALA A 67 23.03 13.93 20.27
N MET A 68 22.22 13.13 19.58
CA MET A 68 22.13 11.68 19.79
C MET A 68 23.46 10.96 19.46
N TRP A 69 24.13 11.32 18.38
CA TRP A 69 25.46 10.77 18.07
C TRP A 69 26.49 11.14 19.14
N LYS A 70 26.46 12.36 19.65
CA LYS A 70 27.33 12.78 20.75
C LYS A 70 27.03 12.02 22.05
N VAL A 71 25.78 11.67 22.32
CA VAL A 71 25.42 10.76 23.43
C VAL A 71 26.05 9.38 23.21
N ALA A 72 25.91 8.80 22.02
CA ALA A 72 26.48 7.48 21.70
C ALA A 72 28.01 7.47 21.88
N LEU A 73 28.69 8.48 21.35
CA LEU A 73 30.15 8.65 21.48
C LEU A 73 30.60 8.93 22.92
N ALA A 74 29.82 9.68 23.70
CA ALA A 74 30.13 9.88 25.11
C ALA A 74 29.98 8.58 25.91
N GLY A 75 29.06 7.70 25.52
CA GLY A 75 28.85 6.38 26.13
C GLY A 75 30.02 5.41 25.95
N THR A 76 30.86 5.56 24.93
CA THR A 76 32.03 4.68 24.73
C THR A 76 33.25 5.08 25.55
N ARG A 77 33.27 6.29 26.12
CA ARG A 77 34.40 6.79 26.89
C ARG A 77 34.39 6.24 28.31
N SER A 78 35.53 5.69 28.72
CA SER A 78 35.78 5.20 30.09
C SER A 78 36.40 6.32 30.92
N GLY A 79 35.72 6.78 31.97
CA GLY A 79 36.24 7.80 32.90
C GLY A 79 35.55 9.17 32.82
N GLY A 80 35.78 10.02 33.83
CA GLY A 80 35.31 11.42 33.87
C GLY A 80 34.03 11.70 34.67
N GLY A 81 33.66 10.86 35.65
CA GLY A 81 32.49 11.10 36.51
C GLY A 81 31.13 10.96 35.80
N THR A 82 31.12 10.42 34.58
CA THR A 82 29.89 10.11 33.84
C THR A 82 29.11 9.02 34.58
N ARG A 83 27.88 9.33 35.00
CA ARG A 83 27.03 8.35 35.69
C ARG A 83 26.87 7.12 34.81
N VAL A 84 27.01 5.94 35.41
CA VAL A 84 26.90 4.63 34.74
C VAL A 84 25.64 4.51 33.88
N GLN A 85 24.55 5.14 34.32
CA GLN A 85 23.26 5.18 33.62
C GLN A 85 23.35 5.86 32.24
N TRP A 86 24.09 6.97 32.12
CA TRP A 86 24.29 7.65 30.84
C TRP A 86 25.14 6.81 29.87
N ARG A 87 26.11 6.08 30.43
CA ARG A 87 26.93 5.15 29.67
C ARG A 87 26.09 3.99 29.12
N TYR A 88 25.18 3.47 29.94
CA TYR A 88 24.22 2.46 29.54
C TYR A 88 23.34 2.92 28.36
N PHE A 89 22.65 4.07 28.49
CA PHE A 89 21.80 4.60 27.42
C PHE A 89 22.58 4.94 26.13
N GLY A 90 23.79 5.49 26.27
CA GLY A 90 24.67 5.78 25.14
C GLY A 90 25.11 4.52 24.40
N LEU A 91 25.50 3.45 25.12
CA LEU A 91 25.92 2.19 24.52
C LEU A 91 24.74 1.42 23.92
N VAL A 92 23.64 1.25 24.66
CA VAL A 92 22.44 0.54 24.16
C VAL A 92 21.88 1.25 22.93
N GLY A 93 21.70 2.57 23.02
CA GLY A 93 21.19 3.35 21.91
C GLY A 93 22.15 3.40 20.71
N GLY A 94 23.44 3.60 20.97
CA GLY A 94 24.48 3.67 19.94
C GLY A 94 24.67 2.35 19.20
N VAL A 95 24.81 1.24 19.92
CA VAL A 95 24.97 -0.11 19.33
C VAL A 95 23.72 -0.51 18.55
N SER A 96 22.52 -0.29 19.10
CA SER A 96 21.27 -0.61 18.40
C SER A 96 21.12 0.20 17.11
N THR A 97 21.40 1.50 17.16
CA THR A 97 21.34 2.38 15.98
C THR A 97 22.37 1.97 14.93
N LEU A 98 23.63 1.75 15.34
CA LEU A 98 24.69 1.34 14.43
C LEU A 98 24.41 -0.02 13.79
N GLY A 99 23.94 -0.99 14.58
CA GLY A 99 23.55 -2.31 14.09
C GLY A 99 22.50 -2.22 12.99
N ILE A 100 21.47 -1.37 13.17
CA ILE A 100 20.44 -1.16 12.15
C ILE A 100 21.02 -0.46 10.91
N PHE A 101 21.88 0.54 11.08
CA PHE A 101 22.55 1.21 9.95
C PHE A 101 23.42 0.24 9.14
N LEU A 102 24.06 -0.74 9.80
CA LEU A 102 24.81 -1.79 9.12
C LEU A 102 23.88 -2.78 8.40
N LEU A 103 22.77 -3.18 9.04
CA LEU A 103 21.79 -4.09 8.44
C LEU A 103 21.14 -3.51 7.18
N VAL A 104 20.90 -2.20 7.12
CA VAL A 104 20.31 -1.52 5.96
C VAL A 104 21.07 -1.81 4.64
N PHE A 105 22.36 -2.11 4.69
CA PHE A 105 23.14 -2.49 3.49
C PHE A 105 22.84 -3.89 2.98
N PHE A 106 22.18 -4.75 3.74
CA PHE A 106 21.94 -6.16 3.39
C PHE A 106 20.46 -6.53 3.33
N THR A 107 19.58 -5.58 3.63
CA THR A 107 18.16 -5.82 3.84
C THR A 107 17.31 -5.02 2.87
N ASP A 108 16.19 -5.59 2.45
CA ASP A 108 15.22 -4.95 1.54
C ASP A 108 14.87 -3.52 2.02
N VAL A 109 15.36 -2.51 1.29
CA VAL A 109 15.15 -1.08 1.60
C VAL A 109 13.67 -0.70 1.50
N ALA A 110 12.85 -1.46 0.78
CA ALA A 110 11.40 -1.27 0.77
C ALA A 110 10.72 -1.79 2.06
N ARG A 111 11.41 -2.61 2.87
CA ARG A 111 10.88 -3.22 4.11
C ARG A 111 11.59 -2.76 5.38
N ILE A 112 12.88 -2.43 5.33
CA ILE A 112 13.53 -1.66 6.39
C ILE A 112 13.18 -0.20 6.16
N SER A 113 12.15 0.22 6.86
CA SER A 113 11.65 1.57 6.78
C SER A 113 12.45 2.48 7.72
N PHE A 114 12.43 3.77 7.42
CA PHE A 114 13.15 4.83 8.14
C PHE A 114 12.91 4.84 9.66
N HIS A 115 11.86 4.19 10.17
CA HIS A 115 11.56 4.11 11.60
C HIS A 115 12.36 3.04 12.37
N TRP A 116 13.06 2.12 11.70
CA TRP A 116 13.73 1.01 12.38
C TRP A 116 14.72 1.43 13.46
N PRO A 117 15.54 2.50 13.30
CA PRO A 117 16.44 2.97 14.35
C PRO A 117 15.74 3.51 15.62
N LEU A 118 14.41 3.63 15.62
CA LEU A 118 13.63 4.23 16.71
C LEU A 118 13.95 3.68 18.11
N PRO A 119 14.10 2.36 18.36
CA PRO A 119 14.47 1.86 19.68
C PRO A 119 15.83 2.42 20.15
N GLY A 120 16.79 2.53 19.24
CA GLY A 120 18.08 3.15 19.50
C GLY A 120 17.94 4.64 19.82
N TYR A 121 17.13 5.36 19.05
CA TYR A 121 16.84 6.78 19.29
C TYR A 121 16.16 7.02 20.63
N LEU A 122 15.17 6.21 21.01
CA LEU A 122 14.50 6.33 22.30
C LEU A 122 15.49 6.21 23.47
N ALA A 123 16.44 5.28 23.40
CA ALA A 123 17.50 5.16 24.40
C ALA A 123 18.43 6.39 24.41
N LEU A 124 18.85 6.89 23.24
CA LEU A 124 19.74 8.06 23.15
C LEU A 124 19.07 9.35 23.65
N LEU A 125 17.78 9.53 23.34
CA LEU A 125 16.99 10.73 23.69
C LEU A 125 16.95 11.00 25.19
N VAL A 126 17.00 9.96 26.03
CA VAL A 126 17.05 10.10 27.50
C VAL A 126 18.25 10.96 27.95
N ALA A 127 19.38 10.85 27.25
CA ALA A 127 20.63 11.53 27.60
C ALA A 127 20.90 12.79 26.75
N VAL A 128 20.11 13.05 25.70
CA VAL A 128 20.25 14.23 24.84
C VAL A 128 20.20 15.55 25.63
N PRO A 129 19.31 15.75 26.64
CA PRO A 129 19.27 16.99 27.40
C PRO A 129 20.60 17.33 28.09
N VAL A 130 21.35 16.32 28.55
CA VAL A 130 22.68 16.51 29.18
C VAL A 130 23.66 17.08 28.17
N VAL A 131 23.66 16.55 26.94
CA VAL A 131 24.51 17.02 25.85
C VAL A 131 24.11 18.42 25.42
N LEU A 132 22.81 18.67 25.22
CA LEU A 132 22.30 19.97 24.79
C LEU A 132 22.58 21.06 25.84
N ASN A 133 22.52 20.75 27.14
CA ASN A 133 22.81 21.73 28.19
C ASN A 133 24.23 22.32 28.07
N GLY A 134 25.19 21.54 27.59
CA GLY A 134 26.56 22.00 27.32
C GLY A 134 26.75 22.74 26.00
N TRP A 135 25.71 22.93 25.19
CA TRP A 135 25.78 23.64 23.90
C TRP A 135 25.40 25.12 24.07
N PRO A 136 25.90 26.00 23.18
CA PRO A 136 25.54 27.42 23.22
C PRO A 136 24.03 27.61 23.06
N ARG A 137 23.50 28.68 23.67
CA ARG A 137 22.06 28.96 23.75
C ARG A 137 21.36 28.94 22.39
N TRP A 138 22.03 29.44 21.34
CA TRP A 138 21.46 29.49 19.99
C TRP A 138 21.23 28.08 19.43
N LEU A 139 22.20 27.15 19.52
CA LEU A 139 22.05 25.78 19.03
C LEU A 139 20.90 25.04 19.73
N ARG A 140 20.75 25.25 21.05
CA ARG A 140 19.65 24.64 21.81
C ARG A 140 18.30 25.17 21.34
N ARG A 141 18.17 26.48 21.17
CA ARG A 141 16.95 27.12 20.66
C ARG A 141 16.63 26.62 19.24
N THR A 142 17.62 26.61 18.35
CA THR A 142 17.46 26.10 16.99
C THR A 142 17.06 24.63 16.99
N GLY A 143 17.65 23.80 17.86
CA GLY A 143 17.28 22.40 18.00
C GLY A 143 15.81 22.20 18.39
N TRP A 144 15.33 22.95 19.39
CA TRP A 144 13.92 22.92 19.77
C TRP A 144 12.99 23.43 18.66
N TRP A 145 13.37 24.52 17.97
CA TRP A 145 12.60 25.03 16.84
C TRP A 145 12.51 24.03 15.70
N LEU A 146 13.63 23.39 15.32
CA LEU A 146 13.64 22.37 14.28
C LEU A 146 12.82 21.14 14.66
N ALA A 147 12.93 20.67 15.91
CA ALA A 147 12.12 19.55 16.40
C ALA A 147 10.62 19.89 16.37
N GLY A 148 10.24 21.09 16.82
CA GLY A 148 8.87 21.57 16.76
C GLY A 148 8.35 21.70 15.33
N ALA A 149 9.13 22.30 14.43
CA ALA A 149 8.79 22.41 13.01
C ALA A 149 8.66 21.04 12.33
N GLY A 150 9.59 20.13 12.58
CA GLY A 150 9.53 18.76 12.07
C GLY A 150 8.28 18.01 12.55
N MET A 151 7.92 18.18 13.82
CA MET A 151 6.69 17.61 14.38
C MET A 151 5.43 18.19 13.72
N VAL A 152 5.37 19.51 13.52
CA VAL A 152 4.25 20.17 12.81
C VAL A 152 4.16 19.68 11.37
N LEU A 153 5.28 19.54 10.66
CA LEU A 153 5.30 19.01 9.28
C LEU A 153 4.83 17.56 9.22
N ALA A 154 5.27 16.70 10.15
CA ALA A 154 4.85 15.30 10.20
C ALA A 154 3.34 15.17 10.48
N PHE A 155 2.82 15.88 11.47
CA PHE A 155 1.37 15.88 11.74
C PHE A 155 0.57 16.55 10.63
N GLY A 156 1.10 17.62 10.02
CA GLY A 156 0.50 18.27 8.85
C GLY A 156 0.38 17.31 7.66
N TYR A 157 1.39 16.47 7.43
CA TYR A 157 1.32 15.41 6.43
C TYR A 157 0.24 14.38 6.74
N TYR A 158 0.15 13.89 7.98
CA TYR A 158 -0.91 12.95 8.36
C TYR A 158 -2.29 13.57 8.25
N LEU A 159 -2.45 14.84 8.64
CA LEU A 159 -3.70 15.57 8.47
C LEU A 159 -4.08 15.66 6.98
N MET A 160 -3.13 16.03 6.11
CA MET A 160 -3.34 16.06 4.67
C MET A 160 -3.72 14.69 4.11
N ALA A 161 -2.99 13.63 4.46
CA ALA A 161 -3.25 12.28 3.99
C ALA A 161 -4.60 11.70 4.49
N SER A 162 -5.05 12.11 5.68
CA SER A 162 -6.33 11.70 6.25
C SER A 162 -7.53 12.54 5.78
N THR A 163 -7.29 13.70 5.15
CA THR A 163 -8.34 14.59 4.66
C THR A 163 -8.64 14.30 3.19
N PRO A 164 -9.86 13.81 2.82
CA PRO A 164 -10.17 13.41 1.44
C PRO A 164 -9.89 14.50 0.40
N SER A 165 -10.36 15.73 0.62
CA SER A 165 -10.22 16.84 -0.34
C SER A 165 -8.78 17.32 -0.54
N LEU A 166 -7.90 17.15 0.44
CA LEU A 166 -6.47 17.47 0.30
C LEU A 166 -5.71 16.31 -0.34
N ARG A 167 -6.03 15.08 0.06
CA ARG A 167 -5.45 13.86 -0.51
C ARG A 167 -5.75 13.74 -2.00
N GLU A 168 -6.99 14.02 -2.40
CA GLU A 168 -7.45 13.98 -3.79
C GLU A 168 -6.64 14.91 -4.71
N GLN A 169 -6.19 16.08 -4.23
CA GLN A 169 -5.35 16.99 -5.03
C GLN A 169 -4.01 16.35 -5.45
N LEU A 170 -3.52 15.41 -4.65
CA LEU A 170 -2.31 14.64 -4.94
C LEU A 170 -2.55 13.42 -5.84
N ALA A 171 -3.81 13.11 -6.19
CA ALA A 171 -4.09 12.12 -7.21
C ALA A 171 -3.35 12.48 -8.51
N GLY A 172 -2.78 11.47 -9.18
CA GLY A 172 -1.88 11.66 -10.32
C GLY A 172 -0.41 11.89 -9.96
N SER A 173 -0.10 12.18 -8.69
CA SER A 173 1.29 12.39 -8.23
C SER A 173 1.92 11.13 -7.66
N LYS A 174 3.26 11.07 -7.68
CA LYS A 174 4.05 10.04 -7.00
C LYS A 174 3.85 10.03 -5.47
N TYR A 175 3.37 11.13 -4.90
CA TYR A 175 3.25 11.32 -3.45
C TYR A 175 1.85 11.01 -2.91
N TYR A 176 0.95 10.51 -3.75
CA TYR A 176 -0.41 10.13 -3.34
C TYR A 176 -0.40 9.04 -2.23
N PRO A 177 -0.95 9.33 -1.03
CA PRO A 177 -0.91 8.41 0.10
C PRO A 177 -2.03 7.36 0.02
N ARG A 178 -1.94 6.47 -0.97
CA ARG A 178 -2.97 5.47 -1.31
C ARG A 178 -3.50 4.66 -0.13
N ASN A 179 -2.64 4.24 0.79
CA ASN A 179 -3.05 3.39 1.92
C ASN A 179 -4.02 4.10 2.90
N PHE A 180 -4.21 5.42 2.79
CA PHE A 180 -5.18 6.18 3.60
C PHE A 180 -6.53 6.38 2.90
N ALA A 181 -6.68 5.92 1.66
CA ALA A 181 -7.82 6.24 0.81
C ALA A 181 -8.87 5.13 0.73
N GLY A 182 -10.14 5.54 0.58
CA GLY A 182 -11.22 4.68 0.11
C GLY A 182 -11.80 3.64 1.08
N TRP A 183 -11.24 3.44 2.28
CA TRP A 183 -11.72 2.40 3.21
C TRP A 183 -13.14 2.64 3.75
N GLN A 184 -13.49 3.89 4.07
CA GLN A 184 -14.85 4.23 4.52
C GLN A 184 -15.89 4.10 3.39
N PRO A 185 -15.67 4.67 2.18
CA PRO A 185 -16.53 4.42 1.02
C PRO A 185 -16.67 2.93 0.69
N LEU A 186 -15.58 2.17 0.77
CA LEU A 186 -15.60 0.73 0.58
C LEU A 186 -16.52 0.04 1.58
N ALA A 187 -16.36 0.31 2.87
CA ALA A 187 -17.19 -0.30 3.91
C ALA A 187 -18.67 0.06 3.75
N ALA A 188 -18.99 1.30 3.36
CA ALA A 188 -20.36 1.72 3.05
C ALA A 188 -20.93 0.92 1.86
N ALA A 189 -20.18 0.83 0.75
CA ALA A 189 -20.59 0.06 -0.42
C ALA A 189 -20.76 -1.43 -0.12
N VAL A 190 -19.89 -2.02 0.71
CA VAL A 190 -20.03 -3.42 1.16
C VAL A 190 -21.32 -3.62 1.94
N ARG A 191 -21.68 -2.71 2.87
CA ARG A 191 -22.95 -2.79 3.61
C ARG A 191 -24.16 -2.69 2.66
N GLU A 192 -24.11 -1.77 1.70
CA GLU A 192 -25.18 -1.61 0.69
C GLU A 192 -25.33 -2.86 -0.20
N GLU A 193 -24.22 -3.46 -0.64
CA GLU A 193 -24.25 -4.69 -1.44
C GLU A 193 -24.81 -5.86 -0.63
N LEU A 194 -24.39 -6.04 0.62
CA LEU A 194 -24.89 -7.10 1.49
C LEU A 194 -26.40 -6.98 1.76
N GLN A 195 -26.94 -5.76 1.85
CA GLN A 195 -28.39 -5.53 1.99
C GLN A 195 -29.19 -6.00 0.77
N GLN A 196 -28.57 -6.06 -0.41
CA GLN A 196 -29.19 -6.51 -1.66
C GLN A 196 -28.95 -7.99 -1.94
N MET A 197 -28.14 -8.66 -1.12
CA MET A 197 -27.81 -10.08 -1.25
C MET A 197 -28.62 -10.93 -0.26
N PRO A 198 -28.74 -12.25 -0.50
CA PRO A 198 -29.43 -13.15 0.42
C PRO A 198 -28.86 -13.09 1.83
N ALA A 199 -29.73 -13.24 2.83
CA ALA A 199 -29.31 -13.31 4.23
C ALA A 199 -28.27 -14.42 4.44
N GLY A 200 -27.25 -14.14 5.26
CA GLY A 200 -26.11 -15.06 5.48
C GLY A 200 -25.01 -14.99 4.42
N THR A 201 -25.10 -14.08 3.45
CA THR A 201 -23.97 -13.78 2.55
C THR A 201 -22.77 -13.30 3.36
N ARG A 202 -21.62 -13.94 3.14
CA ARG A 202 -20.35 -13.58 3.79
C ARG A 202 -19.48 -12.74 2.87
N VAL A 203 -18.66 -11.87 3.46
CA VAL A 203 -17.64 -11.12 2.73
C VAL A 203 -16.41 -12.02 2.53
N LEU A 204 -15.86 -12.00 1.33
CA LEU A 204 -14.60 -12.66 0.99
C LEU A 204 -13.64 -11.61 0.46
N ALA A 205 -12.49 -11.44 1.09
CA ALA A 205 -11.51 -10.46 0.67
C ALA A 205 -10.44 -11.06 -0.26
N GLY A 206 -9.98 -10.30 -1.25
CA GLY A 206 -8.98 -10.77 -2.21
C GLY A 206 -7.57 -10.94 -1.63
N ASN A 207 -7.26 -10.27 -0.51
CA ASN A 207 -5.98 -10.33 0.19
C ASN A 207 -6.14 -9.89 1.66
N PHE A 208 -5.07 -10.05 2.46
CA PHE A 208 -5.07 -9.75 3.90
C PHE A 208 -5.31 -8.28 4.23
N LYS A 209 -4.91 -7.33 3.37
CA LYS A 209 -5.09 -5.90 3.65
C LYS A 209 -6.56 -5.53 3.59
N VAL A 210 -7.24 -5.96 2.52
CA VAL A 210 -8.67 -5.74 2.34
C VAL A 210 -9.45 -6.43 3.45
N GLY A 211 -9.10 -7.67 3.80
CA GLY A 211 -9.73 -8.41 4.89
C GLY A 211 -9.60 -7.70 6.24
N ALA A 212 -8.38 -7.27 6.61
CA ALA A 212 -8.14 -6.59 7.87
C ALA A 212 -8.81 -5.20 7.95
N GLU A 213 -8.74 -4.40 6.89
CA GLU A 213 -9.36 -3.07 6.86
C GLU A 213 -10.88 -3.16 6.88
N LEU A 214 -11.48 -4.07 6.10
CA LEU A 214 -12.92 -4.31 6.19
C LEU A 214 -13.31 -4.86 7.55
N GLY A 215 -12.52 -5.77 8.12
CA GLY A 215 -12.83 -6.34 9.42
C GLY A 215 -12.83 -5.29 10.52
N PHE A 216 -11.88 -4.35 10.47
CA PHE A 216 -11.88 -3.18 11.35
C PHE A 216 -13.11 -2.28 11.12
N GLN A 217 -13.43 -1.94 9.87
CA GLN A 217 -14.52 -1.00 9.55
C GLN A 217 -15.91 -1.59 9.79
N LEU A 218 -16.07 -2.90 9.64
CA LEU A 218 -17.33 -3.62 9.82
C LEU A 218 -17.49 -4.21 11.23
N GLY A 219 -16.42 -4.23 12.03
CA GLY A 219 -16.41 -4.88 13.35
C GLY A 219 -16.47 -6.40 13.24
N ASP A 220 -15.90 -6.97 12.18
CA ASP A 220 -15.92 -8.40 11.86
C ASP A 220 -14.50 -8.92 11.65
N GLY A 221 -13.94 -9.58 12.67
CA GLY A 221 -12.59 -10.14 12.61
C GLY A 221 -12.47 -11.40 11.74
N ASP A 222 -13.59 -11.98 11.31
CA ASP A 222 -13.66 -13.31 10.71
C ASP A 222 -13.80 -13.26 9.18
N ILE A 223 -13.46 -12.12 8.57
CA ILE A 223 -13.46 -11.97 7.11
C ILE A 223 -12.38 -12.86 6.50
N GLU A 224 -12.82 -13.92 5.85
CA GLU A 224 -11.94 -14.83 5.12
C GLU A 224 -11.28 -14.12 3.92
N VAL A 225 -10.09 -14.56 3.56
CA VAL A 225 -9.28 -14.03 2.46
C VAL A 225 -8.86 -15.11 1.49
N LEU A 226 -8.80 -14.77 0.21
CA LEU A 226 -8.26 -15.64 -0.84
C LEU A 226 -6.72 -15.79 -0.73
N PRO A 227 -6.17 -16.93 -1.14
CA PRO A 227 -4.73 -17.09 -1.39
C PRO A 227 -4.22 -16.02 -2.35
N HIS A 228 -3.19 -15.29 -1.92
CA HIS A 228 -2.70 -14.13 -2.62
C HIS A 228 -1.19 -13.95 -2.39
N PRO A 229 -0.37 -13.69 -3.44
CA PRO A 229 1.08 -13.48 -3.30
C PRO A 229 1.46 -12.37 -2.31
N LEU A 230 0.60 -11.35 -2.16
CA LEU A 230 0.77 -10.31 -1.14
C LEU A 230 0.66 -10.86 0.29
N ASN A 231 -0.19 -11.85 0.56
CA ASN A 231 -0.28 -12.50 1.87
C ASN A 231 1.06 -13.19 2.17
N ASP A 232 1.61 -13.94 1.19
CA ASP A 232 2.90 -14.63 1.32
C ASP A 232 4.04 -13.62 1.49
N LYS A 233 4.08 -12.59 0.64
CA LYS A 233 5.09 -11.53 0.67
C LYS A 233 5.17 -10.85 2.04
N HIS A 234 4.03 -10.72 2.74
CA HIS A 234 3.94 -10.10 4.06
C HIS A 234 3.95 -11.10 5.23
N GLY A 235 4.22 -12.39 4.96
CA GLY A 235 4.29 -13.44 5.97
C GLY A 235 2.94 -13.69 6.66
N ARG A 236 1.84 -13.32 6.00
CA ARG A 236 0.49 -13.38 6.57
C ARG A 236 -0.18 -14.72 6.34
N THR A 237 0.24 -15.49 5.35
CA THR A 237 -0.41 -16.76 4.99
C THR A 237 -0.44 -17.75 6.16
N ALA A 238 0.68 -17.98 6.85
CA ALA A 238 0.72 -18.86 8.02
C ALA A 238 -0.20 -18.37 9.15
N GLN A 239 -0.21 -17.05 9.42
CA GLN A 239 -1.10 -16.43 10.40
C GLN A 239 -2.57 -16.62 10.04
N LEU A 240 -2.94 -16.35 8.79
CA LEU A 240 -4.31 -16.48 8.30
C LEU A 240 -4.78 -17.94 8.33
N ALA A 241 -3.89 -18.89 8.03
CA ALA A 241 -4.18 -20.32 8.15
C ALA A 241 -4.47 -20.72 9.60
N GLN A 242 -3.66 -20.23 10.55
CA GLN A 242 -3.87 -20.50 11.97
C GLN A 242 -5.17 -19.89 12.52
N TRP A 243 -5.63 -18.80 11.91
CA TRP A 243 -6.90 -18.15 12.26
C TRP A 243 -8.09 -18.71 11.48
N ASP A 244 -7.91 -19.75 10.67
CA ASP A 244 -8.94 -20.30 9.79
C ASP A 244 -9.58 -19.25 8.84
N LEU A 245 -8.81 -18.23 8.45
CA LEU A 245 -9.25 -17.15 7.55
C LEU A 245 -8.81 -17.35 6.10
N LEU A 246 -8.10 -18.42 5.77
CA LEU A 246 -7.75 -18.71 4.37
C LEU A 246 -8.89 -19.47 3.68
N HIS A 247 -9.44 -18.87 2.63
CA HIS A 247 -10.55 -19.45 1.89
C HIS A 247 -10.08 -20.20 0.64
N ALA A 248 -10.46 -21.47 0.49
CA ALA A 248 -10.08 -22.29 -0.68
C ALA A 248 -10.87 -21.97 -1.97
N GLY A 249 -11.80 -21.02 -1.93
CA GLY A 249 -12.67 -20.64 -3.07
C GLY A 249 -13.93 -21.50 -3.23
N THR A 250 -14.04 -22.60 -2.47
CA THR A 250 -15.23 -23.45 -2.40
C THR A 250 -16.31 -22.81 -1.54
N ARG A 251 -17.52 -22.72 -2.07
CA ARG A 251 -18.66 -22.09 -1.40
C ARG A 251 -19.93 -22.89 -1.63
N ALA A 252 -20.84 -22.81 -0.65
CA ALA A 252 -22.19 -23.37 -0.68
C ALA A 252 -23.28 -22.31 -0.50
N ALA A 253 -22.87 -21.06 -0.23
CA ALA A 253 -23.72 -19.88 -0.07
C ALA A 253 -23.13 -18.72 -0.88
N PRO A 254 -23.94 -17.71 -1.25
CA PRO A 254 -23.42 -16.52 -1.93
C PRO A 254 -22.34 -15.85 -1.09
N MET A 255 -21.36 -15.26 -1.78
CA MET A 255 -20.30 -14.48 -1.13
C MET A 255 -20.11 -13.15 -1.87
N LEU A 256 -19.81 -12.10 -1.13
CA LEU A 256 -19.40 -10.83 -1.71
C LEU A 256 -17.87 -10.77 -1.75
N LEU A 257 -17.30 -11.00 -2.94
CA LEU A 257 -15.87 -10.90 -3.15
C LEU A 257 -15.46 -9.43 -3.30
N VAL A 258 -14.47 -9.00 -2.50
CA VAL A 258 -13.92 -7.65 -2.55
C VAL A 258 -12.47 -7.69 -3.00
N LEU A 259 -12.18 -7.08 -4.15
CA LEU A 259 -10.83 -6.97 -4.72
C LEU A 259 -10.30 -5.54 -4.62
N SER A 260 -8.98 -5.40 -4.49
CA SER A 260 -8.25 -4.14 -4.55
C SER A 260 -7.25 -4.21 -5.71
N PRO A 261 -7.65 -3.86 -6.95
CA PRO A 261 -6.71 -3.83 -8.08
C PRO A 261 -5.48 -2.96 -7.83
N SER A 262 -5.65 -1.89 -7.03
CA SER A 262 -4.60 -0.92 -6.68
C SER A 262 -3.46 -1.49 -5.82
N ASP A 263 -3.64 -2.68 -5.23
CA ASP A 263 -2.58 -3.42 -4.50
C ASP A 263 -1.63 -4.20 -5.42
N GLN A 264 -1.93 -4.27 -6.72
CA GLN A 264 -1.13 -5.00 -7.69
C GLN A 264 -0.38 -4.09 -8.65
N ARG A 265 0.78 -4.57 -9.12
CA ARG A 265 1.45 -3.91 -10.25
C ARG A 265 0.58 -4.08 -11.47
N TYR A 266 0.37 -3.00 -12.22
CA TYR A 266 -0.56 -3.00 -13.35
C TYR A 266 -0.24 -4.09 -14.40
N ARG A 267 1.04 -4.30 -14.70
CA ARG A 267 1.49 -5.36 -15.63
C ARG A 267 1.12 -6.79 -15.18
N ASP A 268 0.99 -7.03 -13.88
CA ASP A 268 0.64 -8.36 -13.33
C ASP A 268 -0.87 -8.51 -13.08
N LEU A 269 -1.66 -7.45 -13.32
CA LEU A 269 -3.07 -7.39 -12.91
C LEU A 269 -3.93 -8.43 -13.65
N LEU A 270 -3.74 -8.60 -14.97
CA LEU A 270 -4.51 -9.56 -15.74
C LEU A 270 -4.26 -11.00 -15.29
N ALA A 271 -2.98 -11.37 -15.14
CA ALA A 271 -2.60 -12.68 -14.60
C ALA A 271 -3.20 -12.91 -13.22
N ARG A 272 -3.31 -11.85 -12.39
CA ARG A 272 -3.99 -11.96 -11.10
C ARG A 272 -5.49 -12.21 -11.26
N TYR A 273 -6.19 -11.55 -12.19
CA TYR A 273 -7.59 -11.84 -12.44
C TYR A 273 -7.81 -13.27 -12.91
N HIS A 274 -6.96 -13.80 -13.79
CA HIS A 274 -7.00 -15.21 -14.20
C HIS A 274 -6.80 -16.16 -13.01
N ALA A 275 -5.82 -15.90 -12.13
CA ALA A 275 -5.62 -16.68 -10.91
C ALA A 275 -6.83 -16.63 -9.96
N ILE A 276 -7.56 -15.49 -9.91
CA ILE A 276 -8.79 -15.41 -9.13
C ILE A 276 -9.90 -16.23 -9.79
N CYS A 277 -10.03 -16.21 -11.13
CA CYS A 277 -10.96 -17.09 -11.85
C CYS A 277 -10.70 -18.58 -11.58
N GLU A 278 -9.44 -18.99 -11.47
CA GLU A 278 -9.06 -20.35 -11.10
C GLU A 278 -9.48 -20.72 -9.67
N GLN A 279 -9.64 -19.74 -8.78
CA GLN A 279 -10.09 -19.95 -7.40
C GLN A 279 -11.62 -19.93 -7.30
N VAL A 280 -12.30 -18.94 -7.91
CA VAL A 280 -13.72 -18.68 -7.66
C VAL A 280 -14.64 -18.87 -8.87
N GLY A 281 -14.09 -19.16 -10.05
CA GLY A 281 -14.80 -19.21 -11.33
C GLY A 281 -14.84 -17.86 -12.07
N PRO A 282 -15.50 -17.79 -13.23
CA PRO A 282 -15.65 -16.56 -14.00
C PRO A 282 -16.23 -15.43 -13.14
N LEU A 283 -15.67 -14.23 -13.24
CA LEU A 283 -16.05 -13.12 -12.36
C LEU A 283 -17.32 -12.43 -12.89
N PRO A 284 -18.37 -12.26 -12.06
CA PRO A 284 -19.57 -11.54 -12.45
C PRO A 284 -19.27 -10.04 -12.59
N ALA A 285 -20.21 -9.31 -13.19
CA ALA A 285 -20.13 -7.86 -13.32
C ALA A 285 -19.81 -7.19 -11.96
N PRO A 286 -18.70 -6.44 -11.85
CA PRO A 286 -18.31 -5.81 -10.59
C PRO A 286 -19.07 -4.50 -10.38
N ARG A 287 -19.37 -4.18 -9.12
CA ARG A 287 -19.57 -2.79 -8.70
C ARG A 287 -18.21 -2.17 -8.40
N VAL A 288 -17.88 -1.08 -9.09
CA VAL A 288 -16.65 -0.33 -8.84
C VAL A 288 -16.88 0.67 -7.70
N VAL A 289 -16.02 0.65 -6.70
CA VAL A 289 -15.93 1.69 -5.67
C VAL A 289 -14.64 2.46 -5.91
N SER A 290 -14.78 3.69 -6.37
CA SER A 290 -13.68 4.56 -6.76
C SER A 290 -13.50 5.68 -5.72
N SER A 291 -12.26 6.05 -5.43
CA SER A 291 -11.94 7.21 -4.59
C SER A 291 -10.76 7.95 -5.17
N ASP A 292 -10.74 9.27 -4.96
CA ASP A 292 -9.70 10.19 -5.42
C ASP A 292 -9.39 9.99 -6.92
N HIS A 293 -10.38 10.21 -7.79
CA HIS A 293 -10.25 10.03 -9.24
C HIS A 293 -9.82 8.61 -9.68
N GLY A 294 -10.15 7.59 -8.88
CA GLY A 294 -9.84 6.18 -9.17
C GLY A 294 -8.39 5.77 -8.91
N PHE A 295 -7.62 6.59 -8.20
CA PHE A 295 -6.27 6.20 -7.74
C PHE A 295 -6.30 5.16 -6.61
N GLN A 296 -7.43 5.07 -5.92
CA GLN A 296 -7.82 3.91 -5.12
C GLN A 296 -9.14 3.36 -5.66
N ARG A 297 -9.13 2.08 -6.07
CA ARG A 297 -10.30 1.39 -6.60
C ARG A 297 -10.48 0.05 -5.90
N PHE A 298 -11.73 -0.29 -5.65
CA PHE A 298 -12.14 -1.61 -5.20
C PHE A 298 -13.24 -2.15 -6.12
N LEU A 299 -13.29 -3.47 -6.23
CA LEU A 299 -14.30 -4.17 -7.01
C LEU A 299 -15.09 -5.09 -6.08
N LEU A 300 -16.41 -4.95 -6.10
CA LEU A 300 -17.33 -5.78 -5.33
C LEU A 300 -18.04 -6.72 -6.31
N LEU A 301 -17.88 -8.02 -6.12
CA LEU A 301 -18.38 -9.06 -7.02
C LEU A 301 -19.30 -10.02 -6.27
N ARG A 302 -20.54 -10.15 -6.73
CA ARG A 302 -21.55 -11.03 -6.13
C ARG A 302 -21.34 -12.47 -6.60
N LEU A 303 -20.56 -13.27 -5.86
CA LEU A 303 -20.32 -14.65 -6.21
C LEU A 303 -21.55 -15.53 -5.91
N PRO A 304 -22.02 -16.35 -6.87
CA PRO A 304 -23.16 -17.25 -6.67
C PRO A 304 -22.81 -18.40 -5.70
N PRO A 305 -23.79 -19.11 -5.10
CA PRO A 305 -23.54 -20.19 -4.13
C PRO A 305 -22.65 -21.33 -4.63
N GLN A 306 -22.63 -21.59 -5.93
CA GLN A 306 -21.80 -22.61 -6.55
C GLN A 306 -20.82 -21.93 -7.50
N ARG A 307 -19.64 -22.56 -7.67
CA ARG A 307 -18.67 -22.09 -8.65
C ARG A 307 -19.23 -22.28 -10.06
N ALA A 308 -19.42 -21.17 -10.77
CA ALA A 308 -19.86 -21.21 -12.16
C ALA A 308 -18.80 -21.90 -13.04
N SER A 309 -19.25 -22.68 -14.01
CA SER A 309 -18.43 -23.25 -15.07
C SER A 309 -18.36 -22.30 -16.26
N GLY A 310 -17.19 -22.17 -16.88
CA GLY A 310 -17.02 -21.36 -18.09
C GLY A 310 -15.62 -20.81 -18.24
N ALA A 311 -15.38 -20.12 -19.35
CA ALA A 311 -14.16 -19.35 -19.57
C ALA A 311 -14.08 -18.20 -18.54
N CYS A 312 -12.86 -17.84 -18.14
CA CYS A 312 -12.66 -16.71 -17.24
C CYS A 312 -13.23 -15.43 -17.85
N VAL A 313 -13.96 -14.68 -17.03
CA VAL A 313 -14.36 -13.30 -17.31
C VAL A 313 -13.66 -12.45 -16.29
N THR A 314 -12.97 -11.40 -16.72
CA THR A 314 -12.24 -10.50 -15.83
C THR A 314 -12.94 -9.15 -15.69
N PRO A 315 -12.64 -8.38 -14.64
CA PRO A 315 -12.86 -6.93 -14.67
C PRO A 315 -12.13 -6.30 -15.87
N ALA A 316 -12.66 -5.17 -16.35
CA ALA A 316 -12.08 -4.46 -17.48
C ALA A 316 -10.71 -3.86 -17.11
N MET A 317 -9.84 -3.71 -18.11
CA MET A 317 -8.58 -2.99 -18.02
C MET A 317 -8.53 -1.92 -19.11
N ALA A 318 -8.00 -0.75 -18.79
CA ALA A 318 -7.90 0.35 -19.74
C ALA A 318 -6.69 1.24 -19.49
N TRP A 319 -6.31 2.00 -20.51
CA TRP A 319 -5.29 3.01 -20.39
C TRP A 319 -5.59 4.19 -21.30
N LEU A 320 -5.31 5.40 -20.80
CA LEU A 320 -5.45 6.65 -21.54
C LEU A 320 -4.06 7.11 -21.99
N ASP A 321 -3.80 7.04 -23.30
CA ASP A 321 -2.54 7.47 -23.89
C ASP A 321 -2.48 8.99 -24.08
N ALA A 322 -3.60 9.60 -24.46
CA ALA A 322 -3.73 11.04 -24.68
C ALA A 322 -5.07 11.57 -24.13
N PRO A 323 -5.09 12.75 -23.46
CA PRO A 323 -3.93 13.58 -23.08
C PRO A 323 -2.99 12.86 -22.12
N ALA A 324 -1.71 13.21 -22.09
CA ALA A 324 -0.79 12.73 -21.06
C ALA A 324 -1.14 13.31 -19.68
N ASN A 325 -0.70 12.64 -18.60
CA ASN A 325 -0.94 13.09 -17.23
C ASN A 325 -0.37 14.51 -16.99
N GLY A 326 -1.27 15.48 -16.76
CA GLY A 326 -0.94 16.89 -16.56
C GLY A 326 -0.66 17.68 -17.84
N GLU A 327 -1.00 17.15 -19.02
CA GLU A 327 -0.77 17.83 -20.29
C GLU A 327 -1.55 19.15 -20.38
N LYS A 328 -0.89 20.20 -20.88
CA LYS A 328 -1.50 21.51 -21.13
C LYS A 328 -2.10 21.55 -22.54
N VAL A 329 -3.40 21.74 -22.63
CA VAL A 329 -4.18 21.59 -23.87
C VAL A 329 -4.96 22.87 -24.20
N SER A 330 -5.32 23.03 -25.47
CA SER A 330 -6.14 24.14 -25.97
C SER A 330 -6.76 23.79 -27.33
N GLY A 331 -7.99 24.24 -27.58
CA GLY A 331 -8.70 23.98 -28.84
C GLY A 331 -9.24 22.55 -28.89
N THR A 332 -8.95 21.82 -29.96
CA THR A 332 -9.39 20.43 -30.10
C THR A 332 -8.37 19.47 -29.48
N LEU A 333 -8.77 18.79 -28.41
CA LEU A 333 -8.00 17.74 -27.76
C LEU A 333 -8.34 16.37 -28.37
N ALA A 334 -7.31 15.67 -28.86
CA ALA A 334 -7.42 14.26 -29.24
C ALA A 334 -7.33 13.35 -28.01
N ILE A 335 -8.29 12.46 -27.87
CA ILE A 335 -8.36 11.47 -26.80
C ILE A 335 -8.10 10.10 -27.42
N ARG A 336 -7.13 9.36 -26.87
CA ARG A 336 -6.75 8.04 -27.38
C ARG A 336 -6.37 7.12 -26.24
N GLY A 337 -6.61 5.84 -26.45
CA GLY A 337 -6.21 4.81 -25.51
C GLY A 337 -6.65 3.43 -25.97
N TRP A 338 -6.64 2.51 -25.04
CA TRP A 338 -7.13 1.15 -25.24
C TRP A 338 -7.89 0.69 -24.00
N ALA A 339 -8.82 -0.24 -24.21
CA ALA A 339 -9.57 -0.88 -23.15
C ALA A 339 -9.99 -2.29 -23.59
N PHE A 340 -9.93 -3.27 -22.70
CA PHE A 340 -10.32 -4.64 -22.98
C PHE A 340 -10.89 -5.32 -21.72
N LYS A 341 -11.64 -6.39 -21.90
CA LYS A 341 -12.25 -7.23 -20.85
C LYS A 341 -12.25 -8.68 -21.30
N ASP A 342 -11.39 -9.49 -20.70
CA ASP A 342 -11.24 -10.89 -21.11
C ASP A 342 -12.54 -11.68 -20.95
N GLY A 343 -12.76 -12.61 -21.89
CA GLY A 343 -13.92 -13.51 -21.92
C GLY A 343 -15.12 -12.93 -22.65
N VAL A 344 -15.63 -11.77 -22.20
CA VAL A 344 -16.86 -11.17 -22.76
C VAL A 344 -16.62 -9.98 -23.69
N GLY A 345 -15.47 -9.30 -23.60
CA GLY A 345 -15.18 -8.09 -24.35
C GLY A 345 -15.98 -6.87 -23.90
N LEU A 346 -15.67 -5.72 -24.52
CA LEU A 346 -16.37 -4.46 -24.25
C LEU A 346 -17.38 -4.15 -25.36
N ALA A 347 -18.58 -3.75 -24.97
CA ALA A 347 -19.59 -3.19 -25.86
C ALA A 347 -19.24 -1.75 -26.28
N GLY A 348 -18.52 -1.01 -25.43
CA GLY A 348 -18.09 0.35 -25.77
C GLY A 348 -17.31 1.06 -24.66
N VAL A 349 -16.75 2.22 -25.03
CA VAL A 349 -16.02 3.12 -24.13
C VAL A 349 -16.70 4.47 -24.16
N GLU A 350 -17.13 4.95 -23.00
CA GLU A 350 -17.66 6.29 -22.80
C GLU A 350 -16.57 7.17 -22.16
N VAL A 351 -16.44 8.40 -22.64
CA VAL A 351 -15.45 9.34 -22.14
C VAL A 351 -16.12 10.34 -21.21
N LEU A 352 -15.45 10.62 -20.09
CA LEU A 352 -15.92 11.53 -19.06
C LEU A 352 -14.94 12.71 -18.91
N VAL A 353 -15.47 13.90 -18.62
CA VAL A 353 -14.70 15.05 -18.14
C VAL A 353 -15.32 15.51 -16.82
N ASP A 354 -14.52 15.52 -15.75
CA ASP A 354 -14.96 15.84 -14.38
C ASP A 354 -16.21 15.05 -13.96
N GLY A 355 -16.20 13.74 -14.24
CA GLY A 355 -17.31 12.82 -13.97
C GLY A 355 -18.53 12.95 -14.89
N ARG A 356 -18.53 13.90 -15.83
CA ARG A 356 -19.65 14.11 -16.77
C ARG A 356 -19.35 13.49 -18.13
N SER A 357 -20.34 12.81 -18.70
CA SER A 357 -20.21 12.22 -20.03
C SER A 357 -20.05 13.29 -21.11
N ILE A 358 -19.06 13.10 -21.97
CA ILE A 358 -18.90 13.85 -23.22
C ILE A 358 -19.27 12.99 -24.45
N GLY A 359 -19.81 11.79 -24.23
CA GLY A 359 -20.23 10.85 -25.27
C GLY A 359 -19.34 9.61 -25.40
N SER A 360 -19.71 8.75 -26.35
CA SER A 360 -19.00 7.50 -26.63
C SER A 360 -17.79 7.72 -27.54
N ALA A 361 -16.68 7.09 -27.21
CA ALA A 361 -15.51 7.01 -28.08
C ALA A 361 -15.76 6.05 -29.25
N ARG A 362 -15.01 6.24 -30.33
CA ARG A 362 -14.91 5.27 -31.44
C ARG A 362 -14.03 4.12 -31.01
N TYR A 363 -14.63 3.10 -30.42
CA TYR A 363 -13.98 1.86 -30.01
C TYR A 363 -13.83 0.87 -31.18
N GLY A 364 -12.94 -0.11 -31.07
CA GLY A 364 -12.64 -1.05 -32.16
C GLY A 364 -11.43 -0.65 -33.03
N ARG A 365 -10.55 0.24 -32.54
CA ARG A 365 -9.32 0.61 -33.24
C ARG A 365 -8.25 -0.44 -33.02
N VAL A 366 -7.39 -0.65 -34.02
CA VAL A 366 -6.27 -1.59 -33.89
C VAL A 366 -5.29 -1.07 -32.85
N PHE A 367 -5.15 -1.80 -31.76
CA PHE A 367 -4.14 -1.64 -30.72
C PHE A 367 -3.91 -3.01 -30.06
N ASP A 368 -2.77 -3.65 -30.31
CA ASP A 368 -2.53 -5.01 -29.82
C ASP A 368 -1.86 -5.01 -28.44
N VAL A 369 -2.66 -5.22 -27.38
CA VAL A 369 -2.17 -5.32 -25.99
C VAL A 369 -1.49 -6.66 -25.69
N ARG A 370 -1.59 -7.66 -26.57
CA ARG A 370 -1.07 -9.02 -26.31
C ARG A 370 0.45 -9.09 -26.32
N GLN A 371 1.13 -8.04 -26.80
CA GLN A 371 2.58 -7.92 -26.60
C GLN A 371 2.95 -7.79 -25.11
N THR A 372 2.07 -7.17 -24.30
CA THR A 372 2.25 -7.00 -22.85
C THR A 372 1.53 -8.10 -22.08
N TRP A 373 0.35 -8.52 -22.56
CA TRP A 373 -0.46 -9.58 -21.97
C TRP A 373 -0.77 -10.69 -22.98
N PRO A 374 0.18 -11.60 -23.28
CA PRO A 374 0.01 -12.64 -24.29
C PRO A 374 -1.19 -13.57 -24.03
N ASP A 375 -1.54 -13.78 -22.76
CA ASP A 375 -2.61 -14.66 -22.33
C ASP A 375 -4.01 -14.00 -22.35
N SER A 376 -4.13 -12.75 -22.84
CA SER A 376 -5.41 -12.06 -22.86
C SER A 376 -6.39 -12.70 -23.85
N THR A 377 -7.60 -12.99 -23.37
CA THR A 377 -8.66 -13.68 -24.12
C THR A 377 -9.82 -12.75 -24.52
N ASP A 378 -9.61 -11.44 -24.60
CA ASP A 378 -10.62 -10.52 -25.14
C ASP A 378 -10.98 -10.90 -26.60
N PRO A 379 -12.28 -11.09 -26.92
CA PRO A 379 -12.71 -11.51 -28.25
C PRO A 379 -12.46 -10.48 -29.36
N GLN A 380 -12.18 -9.22 -29.02
CA GLN A 380 -12.00 -8.12 -29.98
C GLN A 380 -10.54 -7.92 -30.39
N HIS A 381 -9.57 -8.69 -29.87
CA HIS A 381 -8.17 -8.53 -30.27
C HIS A 381 -7.93 -8.65 -31.78
N PRO A 382 -7.07 -7.80 -32.38
CA PRO A 382 -6.28 -6.72 -31.75
C PRO A 382 -7.02 -5.36 -31.75
N ALA A 383 -8.33 -5.32 -31.97
CA ALA A 383 -9.13 -4.12 -32.11
C ALA A 383 -9.65 -3.58 -30.76
N VAL A 384 -8.76 -3.40 -29.78
CA VAL A 384 -9.12 -2.93 -28.41
C VAL A 384 -8.78 -1.46 -28.16
N GLY A 385 -8.40 -0.71 -29.19
CA GLY A 385 -8.14 0.73 -29.11
C GLY A 385 -9.41 1.58 -29.24
N PHE A 386 -9.34 2.82 -28.77
CA PHE A 386 -10.38 3.84 -29.00
C PHE A 386 -9.79 5.21 -29.34
N ASP A 387 -10.61 6.04 -30.01
CA ASP A 387 -10.36 7.47 -30.18
C ASP A 387 -11.61 8.32 -29.96
N ALA A 388 -11.42 9.54 -29.47
CA ALA A 388 -12.44 10.58 -29.36
C ALA A 388 -11.80 11.97 -29.51
N THR A 389 -12.62 13.01 -29.62
CA THR A 389 -12.16 14.40 -29.66
C THR A 389 -13.01 15.26 -28.74
N LEU A 390 -12.38 16.20 -28.06
CA LEU A 390 -13.01 17.17 -27.17
C LEU A 390 -12.65 18.58 -27.59
N ASP A 391 -13.63 19.47 -27.69
CA ASP A 391 -13.40 20.90 -27.82
C ASP A 391 -13.24 21.52 -26.42
N THR A 392 -12.00 21.88 -26.08
CA THR A 392 -11.67 22.42 -24.75
C THR A 392 -12.14 23.87 -24.57
N SER A 393 -12.61 24.55 -25.61
CA SER A 393 -13.19 25.90 -25.48
C SER A 393 -14.47 25.92 -24.66
N THR A 394 -15.09 24.76 -24.47
CA THR A 394 -16.26 24.55 -23.62
C THR A 394 -15.92 24.40 -22.13
N LEU A 395 -14.63 24.29 -21.80
CA LEU A 395 -14.13 24.12 -20.43
C LEU A 395 -13.54 25.42 -19.90
N ALA A 396 -13.62 25.61 -18.58
CA ALA A 396 -12.95 26.73 -17.92
C ALA A 396 -11.42 26.55 -17.95
N PRO A 397 -10.62 27.61 -17.94
CA PRO A 397 -9.18 27.48 -17.74
C PRO A 397 -8.85 26.82 -16.40
N GLY A 398 -7.90 25.89 -16.38
CA GLY A 398 -7.48 25.18 -15.18
C GLY A 398 -7.40 23.67 -15.31
N ARG A 399 -7.31 22.98 -14.17
CA ARG A 399 -7.15 21.52 -14.10
C ARG A 399 -8.51 20.82 -14.22
N HIS A 400 -8.57 19.85 -15.13
CA HIS A 400 -9.71 18.97 -15.38
C HIS A 400 -9.27 17.51 -15.32
N TRP A 401 -10.24 16.60 -15.23
CA TRP A 401 -10.00 15.17 -15.16
C TRP A 401 -10.69 14.40 -16.28
N MET A 402 -9.90 13.64 -17.04
CA MET A 402 -10.38 12.77 -18.11
C MET A 402 -10.64 11.36 -17.56
N GLY A 403 -11.89 10.94 -17.56
CA GLY A 403 -12.30 9.60 -17.10
C GLY A 403 -12.79 8.70 -18.24
N LEU A 404 -12.89 7.41 -17.95
CA LEU A 404 -13.50 6.42 -18.84
C LEU A 404 -14.56 5.65 -18.08
N ARG A 405 -15.69 5.38 -18.74
CA ARG A 405 -16.70 4.40 -18.31
C ARG A 405 -16.76 3.28 -19.34
N LEU A 406 -16.43 2.08 -18.90
CA LEU A 406 -16.29 0.89 -19.74
C LEU A 406 -17.57 0.07 -19.66
N HIS A 407 -18.18 -0.21 -20.80
CA HIS A 407 -19.43 -0.96 -20.88
C HIS A 407 -19.14 -2.36 -21.42
N GLY A 408 -19.33 -3.40 -20.61
CA GLY A 408 -19.09 -4.80 -20.98
C GLY A 408 -20.27 -5.44 -21.71
N HIS A 409 -20.00 -6.46 -22.52
CA HIS A 409 -21.09 -7.26 -23.13
C HIS A 409 -21.89 -8.09 -22.12
N ASP A 410 -21.38 -8.26 -20.90
CA ASP A 410 -22.06 -8.85 -19.75
C ASP A 410 -22.97 -7.86 -18.99
N GLY A 411 -23.09 -6.62 -19.47
CA GLY A 411 -23.85 -5.55 -18.83
C GLY A 411 -23.10 -4.86 -17.68
N SER A 412 -21.83 -5.21 -17.45
CA SER A 412 -20.98 -4.48 -16.49
C SER A 412 -20.73 -3.04 -16.93
N VAL A 413 -20.68 -2.14 -15.96
CA VAL A 413 -20.34 -0.72 -16.14
C VAL A 413 -19.21 -0.41 -15.16
N GLU A 414 -18.01 -0.22 -15.68
CA GLU A 414 -16.79 -0.07 -14.88
C GLU A 414 -16.17 1.30 -15.11
N GLU A 415 -16.18 2.16 -14.08
CA GLU A 415 -15.43 3.41 -14.12
C GLU A 415 -13.94 3.16 -13.91
N TRP A 416 -13.13 3.77 -14.77
CA TRP A 416 -11.67 3.66 -14.76
C TRP A 416 -11.02 4.81 -13.98
N GLN A 417 -9.72 4.68 -13.72
CA GLN A 417 -8.93 5.76 -13.14
C GLN A 417 -8.87 6.96 -14.10
N GLU A 418 -9.11 8.16 -13.57
CA GLU A 418 -9.08 9.39 -14.36
C GLU A 418 -7.65 9.95 -14.48
N GLN A 419 -7.41 10.72 -15.53
CA GLN A 419 -6.13 11.34 -15.84
C GLN A 419 -6.29 12.86 -15.90
N PRO A 420 -5.49 13.65 -15.15
CA PRO A 420 -5.65 15.09 -15.15
C PRO A 420 -5.04 15.70 -16.41
N PHE A 421 -5.61 16.82 -16.87
CA PHE A 421 -5.09 17.70 -17.91
C PHE A 421 -5.37 19.17 -17.55
N GLU A 422 -4.68 20.12 -18.17
CA GLU A 422 -4.79 21.55 -17.86
C GLU A 422 -5.21 22.33 -19.10
N VAL A 423 -6.39 22.96 -19.06
CA VAL A 423 -6.89 23.84 -20.12
C VAL A 423 -6.27 25.23 -19.96
N ARG A 424 -5.72 25.76 -21.04
CA ARG A 424 -5.07 27.09 -21.08
C ARG A 424 -6.05 28.26 -21.13
#